data_AF-A0A2N7IF82-F1
#
_entry.id   AF-A0A2N7IF82-F1
#
_cell.length_a   1.000
_cell.length_b   1.000
_cell.length_c   1.000
_cell.angle_alpha   90.00
_cell.angle_beta   90.00
_cell.angle_gamma   90.00
#
_symmetry.space_group_name_H-M   'P 1'
#
loop_
_entity.id
_entity.type
_entity.pdbx_description
1 polymer ?
#
loop_
_entity_poly.entity_id
_entity_poly.type
_entity_poly.pdbx_seq_one_letter_code
_entity_poly.pdbx_strand_id
1 'polypeptide(L)'
;MKKIPLTLTLLSSLFLSQYSLATDTSHTTQNPSYELDGKVVLGRTENVYFSGVQGLKDVPFMGKIDTGAETTSMHAEDIHVRSLHADYKNLKDEELMAALVEEVRSNRALHYRDWDGSHFAKYQAIVSFKVQNPRTGEKVKVQAPLERVSVIRSRTSSKSLLRPTIKMSLAIADQELKTDVNLTDRSHFSAPVLIGKTFLADNALVFAGYDYLQEQENATVVGRKEVVSISGIPMNATFSLKNRYSTLHAKNIDVDKKHSEVTFDIVGNTGKQKEVTLPLVRMLSVSGKKRPLVYVPVQLDEITTKDVLVYLSEYSGGTSQLKVGTNTASEFFMIDTNAENLLSQGSSSFSNVVEAGSPMIISPEEDITLDGFSLKAVASFTVNTPLLRVDSFEIVGKGKDESVEFYLTDANGEQQKVTKPIIKKLKVGDDTRPVVSGEFSASGKVRTQEFAIDVLNSNEKEAYFILGKKMAKEGVYVNTRSDYLLKAEPLFKVGHIEVVEVNGMTFPAKLDTGADVSSMNAVNIKRFKKDGQDMVTFTYQNNQGDKQEFTKPVIDVMRIKAKKGEKVNIRPVVEMKVKLGDLEKEVRVNLQDRSRFEYSMILGKNFLKYGAVVSSDEDYVLGKME
;
A
#
# COMPACT_ATOMS: atom_id res chain seq x y z
N MET A 1 42.97 -14.69 -66.16
CA MET A 1 43.17 -15.25 -64.80
C MET A 1 43.96 -14.24 -63.99
N LYS A 2 43.27 -13.43 -63.17
CA LYS A 2 43.87 -12.32 -62.40
C LYS A 2 44.48 -12.86 -61.10
N LYS A 3 45.72 -12.48 -60.80
CA LYS A 3 46.43 -12.78 -59.55
C LYS A 3 46.40 -11.58 -58.61
N ILE A 4 46.20 -11.91 -57.34
CA ILE A 4 46.07 -11.08 -56.13
C ILE A 4 47.34 -10.26 -55.88
N PRO A 5 47.22 -9.09 -55.23
CA PRO A 5 48.18 -8.81 -54.15
C PRO A 5 47.57 -8.19 -52.88
N LEU A 6 48.21 -8.56 -51.76
CA LEU A 6 48.51 -7.77 -50.56
C LEU A 6 47.37 -7.09 -49.79
N THR A 7 46.95 -7.73 -48.68
CA THR A 7 46.34 -7.06 -47.53
C THR A 7 47.40 -6.75 -46.49
N LEU A 8 47.60 -5.46 -46.25
CA LEU A 8 48.45 -4.87 -45.23
C LEU A 8 47.66 -4.78 -43.93
N THR A 9 48.18 -5.41 -42.88
CA THR A 9 47.63 -5.38 -41.52
C THR A 9 47.92 -4.02 -40.89
N LEU A 10 46.88 -3.27 -40.53
CA LEU A 10 47.00 -2.11 -39.64
C LEU A 10 46.13 -2.33 -38.41
N LEU A 11 46.78 -2.47 -37.26
CA LEU A 11 46.16 -2.40 -35.94
C LEU A 11 45.61 -0.98 -35.72
N SER A 12 44.32 -0.87 -35.42
CA SER A 12 43.75 0.32 -34.77
C SER A 12 42.99 -0.13 -33.52
N SER A 13 43.57 0.15 -32.36
CA SER A 13 42.97 0.05 -31.04
C SER A 13 41.80 1.03 -30.92
N LEU A 14 40.57 0.52 -30.91
CA LEU A 14 39.38 1.28 -30.53
C LEU A 14 39.23 1.21 -29.01
N PHE A 15 39.46 2.34 -28.35
CA PHE A 15 38.93 2.61 -27.02
C PHE A 15 37.41 2.62 -27.11
N LEU A 16 36.76 1.53 -26.68
CA LEU A 16 35.35 1.54 -26.36
C LEU A 16 35.20 2.21 -24.99
N SER A 17 34.97 3.53 -24.98
CA SER A 17 34.31 4.17 -23.85
C SER A 17 32.92 3.53 -23.74
N GLN A 18 32.75 2.65 -22.76
CA GLN A 18 31.42 2.21 -22.33
C GLN A 18 30.72 3.43 -21.73
N TYR A 19 30.04 4.21 -22.56
CA TYR A 19 28.86 4.91 -22.10
C TYR A 19 27.86 3.80 -21.76
N SER A 20 27.69 3.54 -20.46
CA SER A 20 26.54 2.80 -19.97
C SER A 20 25.32 3.64 -20.35
N LEU A 21 24.72 3.33 -21.50
CA LEU A 21 23.34 3.70 -21.76
C LEU A 21 22.53 3.06 -20.62
N ALA A 22 22.08 3.91 -19.70
CA ALA A 22 20.96 3.57 -18.85
C ALA A 22 19.89 2.97 -19.78
N THR A 23 19.54 1.71 -19.55
CA THR A 23 18.38 1.12 -20.21
C THR A 23 17.19 1.97 -19.82
N ASP A 24 16.72 2.77 -20.78
CA ASP A 24 15.52 3.57 -20.71
C ASP A 24 14.37 2.62 -20.38
N THR A 25 14.01 2.51 -19.10
CA THR A 25 12.85 1.72 -18.69
C THR A 25 11.63 2.51 -19.19
N SER A 26 10.94 1.99 -20.21
CA SER A 26 9.67 2.57 -20.69
C SER A 26 8.55 2.56 -19.63
N HIS A 27 8.82 1.99 -18.46
CA HIS A 27 7.88 1.82 -17.37
C HIS A 27 7.85 3.05 -16.47
N THR A 28 6.63 3.42 -16.07
CA THR A 28 6.40 4.57 -15.18
C THR A 28 5.49 4.16 -14.04
N THR A 29 5.29 5.03 -13.06
CA THR A 29 4.26 4.85 -12.03
C THR A 29 2.86 4.75 -12.63
N GLN A 30 2.60 5.29 -13.82
CA GLN A 30 1.31 5.17 -14.51
C GLN A 30 1.16 3.85 -15.27
N ASN A 31 2.26 3.40 -15.89
CA ASN A 31 2.35 2.16 -16.65
C ASN A 31 3.46 1.28 -16.04
N PRO A 32 3.19 0.64 -14.88
CA PRO A 32 4.21 -0.11 -14.16
C PRO A 32 4.61 -1.38 -14.91
N SER A 33 5.77 -1.94 -14.56
CA SER A 33 6.13 -3.29 -15.00
C SER A 33 5.69 -4.33 -13.98
N TYR A 34 5.31 -5.51 -14.47
CA TYR A 34 5.02 -6.71 -13.66
C TYR A 34 6.26 -7.58 -13.45
N GLU A 35 7.31 -7.35 -14.24
CA GLU A 35 8.60 -8.04 -14.16
C GLU A 35 9.73 -7.05 -14.46
N LEU A 36 10.84 -7.12 -13.73
CA LEU A 36 12.02 -6.31 -13.99
C LEU A 36 13.26 -7.13 -13.63
N ASP A 37 14.27 -7.11 -14.51
CA ASP A 37 15.50 -7.92 -14.38
C ASP A 37 15.24 -9.43 -14.20
N GLY A 38 14.21 -9.99 -14.86
CA GLY A 38 13.87 -11.41 -14.74
C GLY A 38 13.18 -11.79 -13.42
N LYS A 39 12.83 -10.81 -12.58
CA LYS A 39 12.12 -11.01 -11.30
C LYS A 39 10.74 -10.38 -11.36
N VAL A 40 9.75 -11.05 -10.77
CA VAL A 40 8.41 -10.48 -10.60
C VAL A 40 8.48 -9.20 -9.76
N VAL A 41 7.71 -8.17 -10.13
CA VAL A 41 7.54 -6.94 -9.37
C VAL A 41 6.25 -7.05 -8.57
N LEU A 42 6.37 -7.17 -7.25
CA LEU A 42 5.23 -7.22 -6.35
C LEU A 42 4.83 -5.81 -5.90
N GLY A 43 3.55 -5.58 -5.70
CA GLY A 43 3.06 -4.45 -4.93
C GLY A 43 3.41 -4.60 -3.45
N ARG A 44 3.08 -3.57 -2.68
CA ARG A 44 3.23 -3.52 -1.22
C ARG A 44 2.34 -4.51 -0.47
N THR A 45 1.18 -4.82 -1.05
CA THR A 45 0.24 -5.83 -0.56
C THR A 45 -0.06 -6.76 -1.73
N GLU A 46 -0.07 -8.07 -1.50
CA GLU A 46 -0.41 -9.05 -2.54
C GLU A 46 -1.22 -10.21 -1.95
N ASN A 47 -1.85 -10.99 -2.82
CA ASN A 47 -2.46 -12.26 -2.45
C ASN A 47 -1.38 -13.32 -2.25
N VAL A 48 -1.40 -13.95 -1.06
CA VAL A 48 -0.49 -15.04 -0.69
C VAL A 48 -1.29 -16.31 -0.51
N TYR A 49 -0.81 -17.39 -1.12
CA TYR A 49 -1.42 -18.71 -1.06
C TYR A 49 -0.50 -19.68 -0.32
N PHE A 50 -1.08 -20.50 0.57
CA PHE A 50 -0.35 -21.58 1.22
C PHE A 50 -0.39 -22.83 0.32
N SER A 51 0.31 -22.78 -0.81
CA SER A 51 0.22 -23.75 -1.92
C SER A 51 0.48 -25.20 -1.48
N GLY A 52 1.35 -25.39 -0.48
CA GLY A 52 1.67 -26.70 0.10
C GLY A 52 0.68 -27.23 1.14
N VAL A 53 -0.39 -26.50 1.45
CA VAL A 53 -1.37 -26.85 2.51
C VAL A 53 -2.72 -27.17 1.90
N GLN A 54 -3.12 -28.44 1.96
CA GLN A 54 -4.43 -28.90 1.49
C GLN A 54 -5.56 -28.14 2.21
N GLY A 55 -6.57 -27.70 1.45
CA GLY A 55 -7.68 -26.89 1.95
C GLY A 55 -7.40 -25.38 1.98
N LEU A 56 -6.15 -24.96 1.79
CA LEU A 56 -5.75 -23.54 1.77
C LEU A 56 -5.02 -23.12 0.48
N LYS A 57 -4.68 -24.06 -0.40
CA LYS A 57 -3.91 -23.79 -1.63
C LYS A 57 -4.51 -22.71 -2.54
N ASP A 58 -5.84 -22.63 -2.64
CA ASP A 58 -6.56 -21.69 -3.51
C ASP A 58 -7.18 -20.53 -2.71
N VAL A 59 -6.84 -20.41 -1.43
CA VAL A 59 -7.42 -19.40 -0.52
C VAL A 59 -6.47 -18.21 -0.44
N PRO A 60 -6.84 -17.03 -0.94
CA PRO A 60 -5.99 -15.85 -0.86
C PRO A 60 -5.95 -15.30 0.56
N PHE A 61 -4.74 -15.12 1.07
CA PHE A 61 -4.46 -14.39 2.30
C PHE A 61 -3.78 -13.07 1.95
N MET A 62 -4.27 -11.96 2.51
CA MET A 62 -3.59 -10.67 2.41
C MET A 62 -2.17 -10.77 2.99
N GLY A 63 -1.16 -10.59 2.13
CA GLY A 63 0.25 -10.52 2.50
C GLY A 63 0.76 -9.10 2.39
N LYS A 64 1.42 -8.61 3.45
CA LYS A 64 2.21 -7.38 3.37
C LYS A 64 3.63 -7.70 2.93
N ILE A 65 4.12 -7.01 1.92
CA ILE A 65 5.47 -7.17 1.39
C ILE A 65 6.40 -6.15 2.04
N ASP A 66 7.41 -6.64 2.75
CA ASP A 66 8.25 -5.85 3.65
C ASP A 66 9.74 -6.19 3.44
N THR A 67 10.40 -5.41 2.59
CA THR A 67 11.86 -5.47 2.39
C THR A 67 12.64 -5.14 3.68
N GLY A 68 11.98 -4.50 4.65
CA GLY A 68 12.50 -4.22 5.97
C GLY A 68 12.54 -5.42 6.91
N ALA A 69 11.76 -6.47 6.62
CA ALA A 69 11.68 -7.68 7.43
C ALA A 69 12.68 -8.74 6.96
N GLU A 70 13.57 -9.17 7.86
CA GLU A 70 14.55 -10.23 7.55
C GLU A 70 13.90 -11.59 7.31
N THR A 71 12.68 -11.83 7.82
CA THR A 71 11.99 -13.12 7.74
C THR A 71 10.53 -12.96 7.38
N THR A 72 10.02 -13.86 6.55
CA THR A 72 8.59 -14.08 6.35
C THR A 72 7.93 -14.62 7.63
N SER A 73 6.73 -14.14 7.93
CA SER A 73 5.94 -14.60 9.08
C SER A 73 4.45 -14.69 8.77
N MET A 74 3.76 -15.61 9.43
CA MET A 74 2.33 -15.79 9.24
C MET A 74 1.58 -15.96 10.56
N HIS A 75 0.28 -15.70 10.50
CA HIS A 75 -0.64 -16.02 11.58
C HIS A 75 -0.77 -17.53 11.71
N ALA A 76 -0.57 -18.04 12.92
CA ALA A 76 -0.93 -19.40 13.27
C ALA A 76 -1.55 -19.43 14.67
N GLU A 77 -2.43 -20.41 14.88
CA GLU A 77 -3.09 -20.72 16.16
C GLU A 77 -2.57 -22.04 16.71
N ASP A 78 -2.76 -22.29 18.01
CA ASP A 78 -2.42 -23.55 18.68
C ASP A 78 -1.00 -24.06 18.33
N ILE A 79 -0.03 -23.15 18.35
CA ILE A 79 1.36 -23.45 18.00
C ILE A 79 1.99 -24.23 19.15
N HIS A 80 2.43 -25.46 18.85
CA HIS A 80 3.15 -26.32 19.78
C HIS A 80 4.44 -26.88 19.16
N VAL A 81 5.47 -27.01 19.98
CA VAL A 81 6.77 -27.58 19.61
C VAL A 81 7.07 -28.75 20.55
N ARG A 82 7.38 -29.92 19.97
CA ARG A 82 7.78 -31.13 20.72
C ARG A 82 8.99 -31.76 20.07
N SER A 83 9.75 -32.56 20.81
CA SER A 83 10.88 -33.31 20.27
C SER A 83 10.63 -34.82 20.35
N LEU A 84 11.09 -35.55 19.33
CA LEU A 84 11.18 -37.03 19.36
C LEU A 84 12.52 -37.52 19.93
N HIS A 85 13.49 -36.63 20.14
CA HIS A 85 14.79 -36.95 20.69
C HIS A 85 14.68 -37.31 22.17
N ALA A 86 15.38 -38.37 22.59
CA ALA A 86 15.25 -38.94 23.93
C ALA A 86 15.50 -37.92 25.05
N ASP A 87 16.50 -37.06 24.88
CA ASP A 87 16.90 -36.06 25.87
C ASP A 87 15.91 -34.88 25.99
N TYR A 88 15.14 -34.60 24.93
CA TYR A 88 14.27 -33.43 24.85
C TYR A 88 12.77 -33.78 24.86
N LYS A 89 12.41 -35.07 24.88
CA LYS A 89 11.02 -35.56 24.80
C LYS A 89 10.09 -35.03 25.91
N ASN A 90 10.67 -34.66 27.05
CA ASN A 90 9.92 -34.14 28.21
C ASN A 90 9.75 -32.62 28.19
N LEU A 91 10.51 -31.91 27.35
CA LEU A 91 10.40 -30.46 27.16
C LEU A 91 9.40 -30.15 26.04
N LYS A 92 8.69 -29.03 26.17
CA LYS A 92 7.72 -28.57 25.16
C LYS A 92 7.78 -27.06 24.98
N ASP A 93 7.31 -26.62 23.82
CA ASP A 93 7.02 -25.22 23.52
C ASP A 93 8.18 -24.28 23.88
N GLU A 94 7.95 -23.29 24.76
CA GLU A 94 8.97 -22.30 25.14
C GLU A 94 10.18 -22.93 25.84
N GLU A 95 9.96 -23.92 26.72
CA GLU A 95 11.05 -24.59 27.45
C GLU A 95 11.94 -25.39 26.49
N LEU A 96 11.33 -26.14 25.57
CA LEU A 96 12.07 -26.86 24.54
C LEU A 96 12.84 -25.88 23.66
N MET A 97 12.17 -24.85 23.11
CA MET A 97 12.82 -23.87 22.25
C MET A 97 13.98 -23.16 22.95
N ALA A 98 13.84 -22.82 24.23
CA ALA A 98 14.91 -22.21 25.01
C ALA A 98 16.12 -23.15 25.15
N ALA A 99 15.89 -24.43 25.48
CA ALA A 99 16.96 -25.42 25.56
C ALA A 99 17.68 -25.61 24.21
N LEU A 100 16.93 -25.72 23.11
CA LEU A 100 17.53 -25.87 21.77
C LEU A 100 18.36 -24.63 21.38
N VAL A 101 17.87 -23.43 21.70
CA VAL A 101 18.60 -22.18 21.47
C VAL A 101 19.91 -22.14 22.25
N GLU A 102 19.90 -22.57 23.52
CA GLU A 102 21.09 -22.62 24.37
C GLU A 102 22.13 -23.59 23.81
N GLU A 103 21.71 -24.78 23.40
CA GLU A 103 22.56 -25.79 22.79
C GLU A 103 23.22 -25.30 21.50
N VAL A 104 22.45 -24.69 20.59
CA VAL A 104 23.00 -24.16 19.33
C VAL A 104 23.94 -22.98 19.60
N ARG A 105 23.64 -22.12 20.58
CA ARG A 105 24.50 -20.99 20.98
C ARG A 105 25.78 -21.40 21.68
N SER A 106 25.82 -22.57 22.30
CA SER A 106 27.04 -23.08 22.94
C SER A 106 28.19 -23.21 21.94
N ASN A 107 27.87 -23.42 20.66
CA ASN A 107 28.83 -23.34 19.56
C ASN A 107 29.16 -21.87 19.23
N ARG A 108 30.23 -21.34 19.85
CA ARG A 108 30.70 -19.96 19.66
C ARG A 108 31.14 -19.63 18.23
N ALA A 109 31.36 -20.63 17.38
CA ALA A 109 31.73 -20.43 15.98
C ALA A 109 30.53 -20.15 15.08
N LEU A 110 29.29 -20.35 15.55
CA LEU A 110 28.07 -20.22 14.76
C LEU A 110 27.33 -18.91 15.10
N HIS A 111 27.23 -17.98 14.14
CA HIS A 111 26.48 -16.76 14.33
C HIS A 111 24.97 -17.02 14.16
N TYR A 112 24.12 -16.25 14.85
CA TYR A 112 22.65 -16.44 14.81
C TYR A 112 22.06 -16.35 13.39
N ARG A 113 22.67 -15.53 12.52
CA ARG A 113 22.22 -15.39 11.13
C ARG A 113 22.47 -16.64 10.29
N ASP A 114 23.35 -17.52 10.74
CA ASP A 114 23.74 -18.74 10.04
C ASP A 114 22.89 -19.95 10.48
N TRP A 115 21.89 -19.72 11.35
CA TRP A 115 21.01 -20.78 11.83
C TRP A 115 20.05 -21.23 10.74
N ASP A 116 20.10 -22.53 10.44
CA ASP A 116 19.24 -23.23 9.48
C ASP A 116 18.78 -24.59 10.01
N GLY A 117 17.98 -25.31 9.21
CA GLY A 117 17.45 -26.63 9.52
C GLY A 117 18.49 -27.65 9.94
N SER A 118 19.72 -27.60 9.40
CA SER A 118 20.76 -28.61 9.70
C SER A 118 21.18 -28.57 11.18
N HIS A 119 21.18 -27.38 11.78
CA HIS A 119 21.56 -27.16 13.18
C HIS A 119 20.52 -27.70 14.17
N PHE A 120 19.24 -27.74 13.74
CA PHE A 120 18.13 -28.17 14.57
C PHE A 120 17.65 -29.61 14.28
N ALA A 121 17.99 -30.16 13.11
CA ALA A 121 17.53 -31.49 12.66
C ALA A 121 17.85 -32.61 13.66
N LYS A 122 19.04 -32.56 14.31
CA LYS A 122 19.47 -33.57 15.30
C LYS A 122 18.53 -33.67 16.51
N TYR A 123 17.80 -32.60 16.83
CA TYR A 123 16.85 -32.59 17.95
C TYR A 123 15.49 -33.17 17.58
N GLN A 124 15.26 -33.55 16.32
CA GLN A 124 14.01 -34.17 15.85
C GLN A 124 12.75 -33.44 16.34
N ALA A 125 12.82 -32.10 16.33
CA ALA A 125 11.76 -31.23 16.81
C ALA A 125 10.68 -31.07 15.73
N ILE A 126 9.43 -31.16 16.14
CA ILE A 126 8.24 -31.07 15.30
C ILE A 126 7.38 -29.93 15.83
N VAL A 127 6.94 -29.08 14.90
CA VAL A 127 6.01 -27.99 15.14
C VAL A 127 4.63 -28.42 14.66
N SER A 128 3.60 -28.23 15.48
CA SER A 128 2.21 -28.37 15.06
C SER A 128 1.45 -27.09 15.32
N PHE A 129 0.58 -26.69 14.40
CA PHE A 129 -0.21 -25.47 14.50
C PHE A 129 -1.49 -25.58 13.69
N LYS A 130 -2.37 -24.60 13.81
CA LYS A 130 -3.59 -24.47 13.01
C LYS A 130 -3.59 -23.18 12.22
N VAL A 131 -4.17 -23.25 11.04
CA VAL A 131 -4.47 -22.09 10.20
C VAL A 131 -5.96 -22.15 9.87
N GLN A 132 -6.69 -21.10 10.22
CA GLN A 132 -8.11 -21.00 9.88
C GLN A 132 -8.26 -20.61 8.41
N ASN A 133 -9.06 -21.36 7.66
CA ASN A 133 -9.60 -20.90 6.39
C ASN A 133 -10.61 -19.78 6.70
N PRO A 134 -10.33 -18.52 6.34
CA PRO A 134 -11.18 -17.39 6.69
C PRO A 134 -12.52 -17.35 5.94
N ARG A 135 -12.73 -18.24 4.95
CA ARG A 135 -13.97 -18.35 4.17
C ARG A 135 -14.89 -19.44 4.71
N THR A 136 -14.34 -20.59 5.09
CA THR A 136 -15.12 -21.75 5.56
C THR A 136 -15.11 -21.90 7.07
N GLY A 137 -14.15 -21.28 7.77
CA GLY A 137 -13.95 -21.42 9.22
C GLY A 137 -13.18 -22.69 9.61
N GLU A 138 -12.90 -23.58 8.66
CA GLU A 138 -12.15 -24.81 8.88
C GLU A 138 -10.75 -24.49 9.44
N LYS A 139 -10.38 -25.13 10.55
CA LYS A 139 -9.04 -25.00 11.14
C LYS A 139 -8.15 -26.13 10.64
N VAL A 140 -7.37 -25.86 9.60
CA VAL A 140 -6.44 -26.82 9.01
C VAL A 140 -5.25 -27.00 9.95
N LYS A 141 -5.06 -28.23 10.44
CA LYS A 141 -3.91 -28.58 11.29
C LYS A 141 -2.71 -28.93 10.42
N VAL A 142 -1.59 -28.28 10.66
CA VAL A 142 -0.33 -28.49 9.94
C VAL A 142 0.72 -29.02 10.93
N GLN A 143 1.55 -29.95 10.46
CA GLN A 143 2.75 -30.40 11.18
C GLN A 143 3.96 -30.33 10.26
N ALA A 144 5.06 -29.79 10.77
CA ALA A 144 6.31 -29.68 10.04
C ALA A 144 7.51 -29.84 10.98
N PRO A 145 8.68 -30.30 10.49
CA PRO A 145 9.91 -30.21 11.25
C PRO A 145 10.22 -28.76 11.64
N LEU A 146 10.81 -28.57 12.82
CA LEU A 146 11.35 -27.27 13.22
C LEU A 146 12.59 -26.97 12.36
N GLU A 147 12.53 -25.89 11.58
CA GLU A 147 13.67 -25.42 10.80
C GLU A 147 14.65 -24.68 11.71
N ARG A 148 14.15 -23.73 12.51
CA ARG A 148 14.94 -23.03 13.53
C ARG A 148 14.07 -22.36 14.56
N VAL A 149 14.68 -21.98 15.68
CA VAL A 149 14.08 -21.06 16.65
C VAL A 149 14.52 -19.63 16.35
N SER A 150 13.57 -18.78 15.94
CA SER A 150 13.83 -17.35 15.75
C SER A 150 13.80 -16.64 17.09
N VAL A 151 14.83 -15.84 17.37
CA VAL A 151 14.97 -15.06 18.60
C VAL A 151 14.60 -13.60 18.31
N ILE A 152 13.36 -13.23 18.63
CA ILE A 152 12.83 -11.90 18.35
C ILE A 152 13.14 -10.98 19.53
N ARG A 153 14.03 -10.00 19.32
CA ARG A 153 14.34 -8.97 20.33
C ARG A 153 13.09 -8.15 20.63
N SER A 154 12.71 -8.08 21.90
CA SER A 154 11.59 -7.23 22.30
C SER A 154 11.99 -5.75 22.26
N ARG A 155 11.07 -4.89 21.80
CA ARG A 155 11.30 -3.44 21.82
C ARG A 155 11.21 -2.86 23.24
N THR A 156 10.57 -3.57 24.17
CA THR A 156 10.18 -3.07 25.51
C THR A 156 10.57 -4.00 26.66
N SER A 157 11.22 -5.14 26.40
CA SER A 157 11.61 -6.12 27.42
C SER A 157 13.03 -6.61 27.14
N SER A 158 13.76 -6.95 28.21
CA SER A 158 15.05 -7.62 28.12
C SER A 158 14.91 -9.10 27.72
N LYS A 159 13.75 -9.73 27.96
CA LYS A 159 13.47 -11.10 27.53
C LYS A 159 13.11 -11.11 26.05
N SER A 160 13.85 -11.90 25.27
CA SER A 160 13.56 -12.14 23.85
C SER A 160 12.37 -13.07 23.69
N LEU A 161 11.58 -12.87 22.65
CA LEU A 161 10.47 -13.75 22.29
C LEU A 161 10.98 -14.85 21.34
N LEU A 162 10.78 -16.11 21.70
CA LEU A 162 11.13 -17.25 20.86
C LEU A 162 9.95 -17.62 19.96
N ARG A 163 10.23 -17.93 18.70
CA ARG A 163 9.22 -18.34 17.73
C ARG A 163 9.71 -19.49 16.87
N PRO A 164 8.91 -20.55 16.68
CA PRO A 164 9.28 -21.63 15.77
C PRO A 164 9.22 -21.13 14.32
N THR A 165 10.17 -21.59 13.53
CA THR A 165 10.26 -21.35 12.09
C THR A 165 10.19 -22.69 11.38
N ILE A 166 9.45 -22.77 10.29
CA ILE A 166 9.28 -23.98 9.48
C ILE A 166 9.50 -23.66 8.01
N LYS A 167 9.81 -24.66 7.19
CA LYS A 167 9.75 -24.55 5.73
C LYS A 167 8.32 -24.75 5.24
N MET A 168 7.81 -23.84 4.42
CA MET A 168 6.47 -23.92 3.83
C MET A 168 6.48 -23.41 2.39
N SER A 169 5.73 -24.07 1.51
CA SER A 169 5.48 -23.56 0.15
C SER A 169 4.44 -22.44 0.19
N LEU A 170 4.83 -21.28 -0.30
CA LEU A 170 4.00 -20.10 -0.48
C LEU A 170 3.96 -19.76 -1.97
N ALA A 171 2.80 -19.34 -2.48
CA ALA A 171 2.69 -18.76 -3.82
C ALA A 171 2.19 -17.32 -3.76
N ILE A 172 2.78 -16.46 -4.59
CA ILE A 172 2.41 -15.05 -4.78
C ILE A 172 2.57 -14.75 -6.27
N ALA A 173 1.52 -14.20 -6.90
CA ALA A 173 1.46 -14.08 -8.35
C ALA A 173 1.71 -15.44 -9.02
N ASP A 174 2.69 -15.52 -9.93
CA ASP A 174 3.11 -16.73 -10.63
C ASP A 174 4.27 -17.47 -9.93
N GLN A 175 4.80 -16.95 -8.82
CA GLN A 175 5.93 -17.53 -8.10
C GLN A 175 5.47 -18.46 -6.98
N GLU A 176 5.93 -19.71 -7.00
CA GLU A 176 5.79 -20.65 -5.88
C GLU A 176 7.16 -21.00 -5.28
N LEU A 177 7.34 -20.76 -3.98
CA LEU A 177 8.60 -20.95 -3.28
C LEU A 177 8.42 -21.66 -1.95
N LYS A 178 9.31 -22.62 -1.66
CA LYS A 178 9.47 -23.19 -0.32
C LYS A 178 10.42 -22.33 0.51
N THR A 179 9.88 -21.55 1.44
CA THR A 179 10.62 -20.56 2.24
C THR A 179 10.50 -20.80 3.75
N ASP A 180 11.37 -20.16 4.52
CA ASP A 180 11.29 -20.08 5.97
C ASP A 180 10.14 -19.17 6.39
N VAL A 181 9.22 -19.72 7.19
CA VAL A 181 8.07 -19.00 7.72
C VAL A 181 8.08 -19.06 9.24
N ASN A 182 8.16 -17.88 9.86
CA ASN A 182 8.04 -17.71 11.29
C ASN A 182 6.57 -17.73 11.72
N LEU A 183 6.23 -18.58 12.69
CA LEU A 183 4.87 -18.73 13.19
C LEU A 183 4.62 -17.84 14.41
N THR A 184 3.54 -17.06 14.39
CA THR A 184 3.14 -16.18 15.50
C THR A 184 1.64 -15.91 15.48
N ASP A 185 1.07 -15.55 16.62
CA ASP A 185 -0.25 -14.90 16.63
C ASP A 185 -0.12 -13.51 15.98
N ARG A 186 -0.91 -13.28 14.93
CA ARG A 186 -0.99 -12.01 14.20
C ARG A 186 -2.42 -11.46 14.14
N SER A 187 -3.33 -11.94 14.99
CA SER A 187 -4.74 -11.51 15.06
C SER A 187 -4.92 -9.98 15.21
N HIS A 188 -3.94 -9.30 15.81
CA HIS A 188 -3.92 -7.84 15.99
C HIS A 188 -3.36 -7.05 14.80
N PHE A 189 -2.72 -7.70 13.83
CA PHE A 189 -2.12 -7.06 12.66
C PHE A 189 -3.14 -6.88 11.53
N SER A 190 -2.89 -5.95 10.60
CA SER A 190 -3.81 -5.72 9.48
C SER A 190 -3.84 -6.87 8.47
N ALA A 191 -2.74 -7.63 8.38
CA ALA A 191 -2.55 -8.71 7.43
C ALA A 191 -2.06 -9.97 8.15
N PRO A 192 -2.64 -11.16 7.87
CA PRO A 192 -2.23 -12.42 8.47
C PRO A 192 -0.82 -12.83 8.05
N VAL A 193 -0.34 -12.42 6.88
CA VAL A 193 1.00 -12.75 6.36
C VAL A 193 1.85 -11.49 6.20
N LEU A 194 3.14 -11.61 6.52
CA LEU A 194 4.19 -10.65 6.21
C LEU A 194 5.26 -11.38 5.42
N ILE A 195 5.52 -10.95 4.20
CA ILE A 195 6.53 -11.49 3.30
C ILE A 195 7.79 -10.65 3.48
N GLY A 196 8.88 -11.29 3.91
CA GLY A 196 10.18 -10.64 4.12
C GLY A 196 11.25 -11.23 3.22
N LYS A 197 12.51 -10.88 3.51
CA LYS A 197 13.68 -11.27 2.71
C LYS A 197 13.80 -12.77 2.47
N THR A 198 13.40 -13.65 3.38
CA THR A 198 13.46 -15.11 3.14
C THR A 198 12.64 -15.58 1.94
N PHE A 199 11.62 -14.82 1.52
CA PHE A 199 10.89 -15.06 0.28
C PHE A 199 11.36 -14.14 -0.84
N LEU A 200 11.55 -12.85 -0.55
CA LEU A 200 11.85 -11.86 -1.59
C LEU A 200 13.22 -12.06 -2.22
N ALA A 201 14.18 -12.49 -1.42
CA ALA A 201 15.56 -12.60 -1.86
C ALA A 201 15.69 -13.59 -3.00
N ASP A 202 16.29 -13.16 -4.10
CA ASP A 202 16.45 -13.80 -5.40
C ASP A 202 15.17 -14.03 -6.21
N ASN A 203 13.98 -13.75 -5.67
CA ASN A 203 12.71 -14.12 -6.31
C ASN A 203 11.87 -12.93 -6.78
N ALA A 204 11.91 -11.80 -6.07
CA ALA A 204 10.99 -10.69 -6.35
C ALA A 204 11.58 -9.32 -6.03
N LEU A 205 11.13 -8.33 -6.79
CA LEU A 205 11.31 -6.91 -6.50
C LEU A 205 10.01 -6.33 -5.96
N VAL A 206 10.07 -5.18 -5.28
CA VAL A 206 8.89 -4.60 -4.63
C VAL A 206 8.69 -3.14 -5.03
N PHE A 207 7.55 -2.84 -5.63
CA PHE A 207 7.12 -1.47 -5.93
C PHE A 207 6.07 -1.00 -4.92
N ALA A 208 6.53 -0.24 -3.91
CA ALA A 208 5.67 0.18 -2.79
C ALA A 208 4.56 1.17 -3.16
N GLY A 209 4.62 1.77 -4.35
CA GLY A 209 3.61 2.68 -4.89
C GLY A 209 2.29 1.99 -5.24
N TYR A 210 2.27 0.66 -5.33
CA TYR A 210 1.09 -0.12 -5.65
C TYR A 210 0.69 -1.08 -4.52
N ASP A 211 -0.60 -1.31 -4.36
CA ASP A 211 -1.17 -2.43 -3.62
C ASP A 211 -1.88 -3.34 -4.62
N TYR A 212 -1.66 -4.66 -4.56
CA TYR A 212 -2.20 -5.66 -5.49
C TYR A 212 -1.84 -5.35 -6.94
N LEU A 213 -0.55 -5.12 -7.21
CA LEU A 213 -0.07 -4.78 -8.55
C LEU A 213 -0.47 -5.90 -9.53
N GLN A 214 -0.19 -7.14 -9.14
CA GLN A 214 -0.37 -8.33 -9.97
C GLN A 214 -1.85 -8.64 -10.28
N GLU A 215 -2.79 -8.05 -9.54
CA GLU A 215 -4.24 -8.20 -9.79
C GLU A 215 -4.79 -7.17 -10.78
N GLN A 216 -3.99 -6.19 -11.22
CA GLN A 216 -4.50 -5.06 -12.00
C GLN A 216 -5.08 -5.47 -13.36
N GLU A 217 -4.39 -6.33 -14.12
CA GLU A 217 -4.86 -6.73 -15.46
C GLU A 217 -6.18 -7.50 -15.40
N ASN A 218 -6.31 -8.35 -14.37
CA ASN A 218 -7.46 -9.20 -14.13
C ASN A 218 -8.56 -8.51 -13.29
N ALA A 219 -8.39 -7.24 -12.95
CA ALA A 219 -9.35 -6.50 -12.16
C ALA A 219 -10.72 -6.45 -12.87
N THR A 220 -11.79 -6.78 -12.15
CA THR A 220 -13.14 -6.67 -12.69
C THR A 220 -13.53 -5.20 -12.83
N VAL A 221 -14.01 -4.82 -14.02
CA VAL A 221 -14.50 -3.47 -14.27
C VAL A 221 -15.91 -3.32 -13.72
N VAL A 222 -16.12 -2.29 -12.92
CA VAL A 222 -17.38 -1.98 -12.25
C VAL A 222 -17.72 -0.51 -12.43
N GLY A 223 -18.99 -0.18 -12.49
CA GLY A 223 -19.47 1.19 -12.44
C GLY A 223 -19.43 1.75 -11.02
N ARG A 224 -19.65 3.05 -10.88
CA ARG A 224 -19.69 3.73 -9.57
C ARG A 224 -20.80 3.26 -8.62
N LYS A 225 -21.81 2.57 -9.16
CA LYS A 225 -22.90 1.91 -8.43
C LYS A 225 -23.23 0.62 -9.16
N GLU A 226 -23.40 -0.45 -8.40
CA GLU A 226 -23.71 -1.78 -8.90
C GLU A 226 -24.88 -2.41 -8.14
N VAL A 227 -25.50 -3.43 -8.73
CA VAL A 227 -26.38 -4.37 -8.03
C VAL A 227 -25.68 -5.73 -8.01
N VAL A 228 -25.43 -6.25 -6.82
CA VAL A 228 -24.78 -7.54 -6.59
C VAL A 228 -25.70 -8.45 -5.79
N SER A 229 -25.40 -9.75 -5.72
CA SER A 229 -26.16 -10.71 -4.92
C SER A 229 -25.31 -11.26 -3.78
N ILE A 230 -25.90 -11.35 -2.59
CA ILE A 230 -25.32 -12.05 -1.45
C ILE A 230 -26.34 -13.06 -0.95
N SER A 231 -25.99 -14.35 -0.95
CA SER A 231 -26.90 -15.43 -0.54
C SER A 231 -28.25 -15.44 -1.29
N GLY A 232 -28.25 -14.98 -2.55
CA GLY A 232 -29.44 -14.85 -3.41
C GLY A 232 -30.28 -13.60 -3.14
N ILE A 233 -29.78 -12.66 -2.34
CA ILE A 233 -30.46 -11.39 -2.01
C ILE A 233 -29.77 -10.25 -2.78
N PRO A 234 -30.49 -9.50 -3.62
CA PRO A 234 -29.92 -8.37 -4.35
C PRO A 234 -29.61 -7.19 -3.41
N MET A 235 -28.47 -6.55 -3.63
CA MET A 235 -27.93 -5.47 -2.80
C MET A 235 -27.33 -4.37 -3.67
N ASN A 236 -27.54 -3.12 -3.29
CA ASN A 236 -26.87 -2.00 -3.95
C ASN A 236 -25.44 -1.87 -3.40
N ALA A 237 -24.45 -1.96 -4.29
CA ALA A 237 -23.04 -1.76 -3.99
C ALA A 237 -22.55 -0.39 -4.47
N THR A 238 -21.77 0.29 -3.64
CA THR A 238 -21.11 1.58 -3.98
C THR A 238 -19.67 1.57 -3.51
N PHE A 239 -18.84 2.46 -4.09
CA PHE A 239 -17.41 2.50 -3.84
C PHE A 239 -17.00 3.73 -3.02
N SER A 240 -16.02 3.54 -2.14
CA SER A 240 -15.43 4.61 -1.34
C SER A 240 -13.96 4.79 -1.67
N LEU A 241 -13.60 5.99 -2.10
CA LEU A 241 -12.21 6.37 -2.36
C LEU A 241 -11.44 6.83 -1.10
N LYS A 242 -12.12 6.89 0.05
CA LYS A 242 -11.56 7.39 1.33
C LYS A 242 -11.47 6.31 2.40
N ASN A 243 -12.46 5.41 2.46
CA ASN A 243 -12.52 4.39 3.49
C ASN A 243 -11.74 3.15 3.06
N ARG A 244 -10.80 2.73 3.91
CA ARG A 244 -9.97 1.56 3.64
C ARG A 244 -10.74 0.23 3.63
N TYR A 245 -11.59 0.02 4.63
CA TYR A 245 -12.34 -1.23 4.80
C TYR A 245 -13.72 -1.13 4.17
N SER A 246 -14.16 -2.22 3.54
CA SER A 246 -15.53 -2.38 3.08
C SER A 246 -16.48 -2.56 4.26
N THR A 247 -17.73 -2.16 4.06
CA THR A 247 -18.79 -2.21 5.08
C THR A 247 -20.02 -2.87 4.50
N LEU A 248 -20.63 -3.77 5.27
CA LEU A 248 -21.93 -4.36 4.94
C LEU A 248 -22.95 -3.94 5.99
N HIS A 249 -24.11 -3.47 5.54
CA HIS A 249 -25.26 -3.29 6.41
C HIS A 249 -25.81 -4.65 6.83
N ALA A 250 -25.89 -4.87 8.15
CA ALA A 250 -26.46 -6.06 8.76
C ALA A 250 -27.29 -5.69 9.98
N LYS A 251 -28.18 -6.60 10.40
CA LYS A 251 -28.96 -6.52 11.64
C LYS A 251 -28.73 -7.78 12.49
N ASN A 252 -29.14 -7.74 13.75
CA ASN A 252 -29.13 -8.90 14.65
C ASN A 252 -27.77 -9.58 14.70
N ILE A 253 -26.70 -8.78 14.77
CA ILE A 253 -25.32 -9.27 14.71
C ILE A 253 -24.98 -9.95 16.05
N ASP A 254 -24.86 -11.27 16.04
CA ASP A 254 -24.41 -12.08 17.16
C ASP A 254 -23.05 -12.71 16.87
N VAL A 255 -22.12 -12.59 17.83
CA VAL A 255 -20.72 -13.04 17.67
C VAL A 255 -20.45 -14.19 18.62
N ASP A 256 -20.33 -15.40 18.07
CA ASP A 256 -19.87 -16.57 18.81
C ASP A 256 -18.34 -16.64 18.80
N LYS A 257 -17.73 -16.10 19.85
CA LYS A 257 -16.27 -16.14 20.02
C LYS A 257 -15.73 -17.55 20.26
N LYS A 258 -16.54 -18.48 20.77
CA LYS A 258 -16.11 -19.85 21.09
C LYS A 258 -15.91 -20.64 19.80
N HIS A 259 -16.84 -20.50 18.85
CA HIS A 259 -16.75 -21.15 17.55
C HIS A 259 -16.09 -20.29 16.47
N SER A 260 -15.80 -19.02 16.79
CA SER A 260 -15.20 -18.04 15.86
C SER A 260 -16.11 -17.79 14.65
N GLU A 261 -17.38 -17.55 14.92
CA GLU A 261 -18.44 -17.32 13.93
C GLU A 261 -19.24 -16.07 14.26
N VAL A 262 -19.95 -15.55 13.27
CA VAL A 262 -20.87 -14.42 13.40
C VAL A 262 -22.15 -14.76 12.67
N THR A 263 -23.28 -14.69 13.37
CA THR A 263 -24.62 -14.83 12.78
C THR A 263 -25.24 -13.45 12.67
N PHE A 264 -25.85 -13.12 11.53
CA PHE A 264 -26.48 -11.83 11.30
C PHE A 264 -27.48 -11.88 10.15
N ASP A 265 -28.39 -10.92 10.13
CA ASP A 265 -29.33 -10.73 9.04
C ASP A 265 -28.74 -9.81 7.97
N ILE A 266 -28.63 -10.33 6.76
CA ILE A 266 -28.41 -9.53 5.56
C ILE A 266 -29.72 -8.85 5.20
N VAL A 267 -29.67 -7.56 4.86
CA VAL A 267 -30.83 -6.78 4.43
C VAL A 267 -30.63 -6.40 2.97
N GLY A 268 -31.47 -6.90 2.07
CA GLY A 268 -31.43 -6.59 0.64
C GLY A 268 -31.93 -5.19 0.30
N ASN A 269 -31.77 -4.79 -0.96
CA ASN A 269 -32.21 -3.49 -1.46
C ASN A 269 -33.76 -3.31 -1.49
N THR A 270 -34.51 -4.42 -1.46
CA THR A 270 -35.98 -4.44 -1.31
C THR A 270 -36.43 -4.59 0.15
N GLY A 271 -35.49 -4.66 1.10
CA GLY A 271 -35.79 -4.91 2.51
C GLY A 271 -35.97 -6.40 2.86
N LYS A 272 -35.90 -7.32 1.89
CA LYS A 272 -35.87 -8.77 2.15
C LYS A 272 -34.67 -9.10 3.02
N GLN A 273 -34.90 -9.88 4.07
CA GLN A 273 -33.86 -10.28 5.02
C GLN A 273 -33.56 -11.77 4.91
N LYS A 274 -32.32 -12.14 5.23
CA LYS A 274 -31.88 -13.53 5.33
C LYS A 274 -30.78 -13.64 6.38
N GLU A 275 -30.98 -14.54 7.33
CA GLU A 275 -29.97 -14.90 8.32
C GLU A 275 -28.82 -15.64 7.63
N VAL A 276 -27.60 -15.27 7.98
CA VAL A 276 -26.37 -15.91 7.52
C VAL A 276 -25.39 -16.03 8.68
N THR A 277 -24.72 -17.17 8.76
CA THR A 277 -23.59 -17.40 9.67
C THR A 277 -22.31 -17.49 8.86
N LEU A 278 -21.29 -16.70 9.23
CA LEU A 278 -19.98 -16.69 8.56
C LEU A 278 -18.84 -16.77 9.57
N PRO A 279 -17.67 -17.30 9.18
CA PRO A 279 -16.49 -17.30 10.04
C PRO A 279 -16.05 -15.89 10.42
N LEU A 280 -15.80 -15.68 11.71
CA LEU A 280 -15.22 -14.46 12.24
C LEU A 280 -13.73 -14.42 11.91
N VAL A 281 -13.31 -13.42 11.11
CA VAL A 281 -11.88 -13.15 10.90
C VAL A 281 -11.27 -12.51 12.14
N ARG A 282 -11.91 -11.44 12.65
CA ARG A 282 -11.55 -10.74 13.91
C ARG A 282 -12.51 -9.60 14.24
N MET A 283 -12.35 -9.03 15.44
CA MET A 283 -13.03 -7.78 15.82
C MET A 283 -12.20 -6.53 15.43
N LEU A 284 -12.57 -5.89 14.33
CA LEU A 284 -11.98 -4.64 13.85
C LEU A 284 -12.40 -3.45 14.74
N SER A 285 -11.49 -2.50 15.00
CA SER A 285 -11.82 -1.26 15.69
C SER A 285 -12.09 -0.16 14.67
N VAL A 286 -13.32 0.34 14.63
CA VAL A 286 -13.77 1.42 13.73
C VAL A 286 -14.39 2.51 14.59
N SER A 287 -13.81 3.72 14.54
CA SER A 287 -14.25 4.88 15.34
C SER A 287 -14.43 4.55 16.84
N GLY A 288 -13.48 3.79 17.40
CA GLY A 288 -13.48 3.35 18.81
C GLY A 288 -14.41 2.16 19.13
N LYS A 289 -15.29 1.77 18.22
CA LYS A 289 -16.20 0.61 18.40
C LYS A 289 -15.59 -0.65 17.79
N LYS A 290 -15.85 -1.81 18.41
CA LYS A 290 -15.46 -3.11 17.87
C LYS A 290 -16.57 -3.63 16.94
N ARG A 291 -16.21 -4.00 15.72
CA ARG A 291 -17.11 -4.54 14.69
C ARG A 291 -16.56 -5.87 14.18
N PRO A 292 -17.40 -6.90 14.01
CA PRO A 292 -16.94 -8.16 13.44
C PRO A 292 -16.54 -7.95 11.98
N LEU A 293 -15.41 -8.55 11.60
CA LEU A 293 -14.86 -8.56 10.26
C LEU A 293 -15.01 -9.99 9.70
N VAL A 294 -15.65 -10.13 8.55
CA VAL A 294 -15.98 -11.41 7.91
C VAL A 294 -15.74 -11.32 6.40
N TYR A 295 -15.47 -12.44 5.76
CA TYR A 295 -15.52 -12.53 4.29
C TYR A 295 -16.93 -12.91 3.86
N VAL A 296 -17.49 -12.13 2.94
CA VAL A 296 -18.84 -12.35 2.41
C VAL A 296 -18.72 -12.73 0.94
N PRO A 297 -19.25 -13.88 0.50
CA PRO A 297 -19.31 -14.23 -0.92
C PRO A 297 -20.27 -13.28 -1.64
N VAL A 298 -19.72 -12.38 -2.46
CA VAL A 298 -20.47 -11.43 -3.27
C VAL A 298 -20.49 -11.94 -4.70
N GLN A 299 -21.67 -12.36 -5.14
CA GLN A 299 -21.91 -12.76 -6.51
C GLN A 299 -22.05 -11.49 -7.37
N LEU A 300 -21.14 -11.33 -8.32
CA LEU A 300 -21.08 -10.19 -9.23
C LEU A 300 -21.96 -10.43 -10.46
N ASP A 301 -21.93 -11.65 -11.00
CA ASP A 301 -22.77 -12.12 -12.11
C ASP A 301 -23.08 -13.62 -11.97
N GLU A 302 -23.58 -14.28 -13.01
CA GLU A 302 -23.97 -15.70 -12.96
C GLU A 302 -22.83 -16.66 -12.60
N ILE A 303 -21.58 -16.34 -12.97
CA ILE A 303 -20.43 -17.24 -12.86
C ILE A 303 -19.33 -16.70 -11.94
N THR A 304 -19.37 -15.42 -11.59
CA THR A 304 -18.31 -14.72 -10.87
C THR A 304 -18.76 -14.41 -9.45
N THR A 305 -18.04 -14.98 -8.48
CA THR A 305 -18.18 -14.65 -7.05
C THR A 305 -16.84 -14.20 -6.51
N LYS A 306 -16.83 -13.12 -5.73
CA LYS A 306 -15.65 -12.62 -5.02
C LYS A 306 -15.94 -12.59 -3.53
N ASP A 307 -15.03 -13.14 -2.72
CA ASP A 307 -15.15 -13.05 -1.27
C ASP A 307 -14.67 -11.70 -0.76
N VAL A 308 -15.61 -10.81 -0.43
CA VAL A 308 -15.30 -9.45 -0.02
C VAL A 308 -15.15 -9.37 1.50
N LEU A 309 -14.00 -8.86 1.95
CA LEU A 309 -13.74 -8.60 3.37
C LEU A 309 -14.51 -7.36 3.85
N VAL A 310 -15.54 -7.55 4.68
CA VAL A 310 -16.38 -6.47 5.22
C VAL A 310 -16.37 -6.47 6.73
N TYR A 311 -16.50 -5.29 7.33
CA TYR A 311 -17.01 -5.23 8.70
C TYR A 311 -18.52 -5.03 8.69
N LEU A 312 -19.21 -5.68 9.61
CA LEU A 312 -20.65 -5.58 9.73
C LEU A 312 -21.05 -4.35 10.54
N SER A 313 -22.07 -3.63 10.09
CA SER A 313 -22.60 -2.47 10.80
C SER A 313 -24.11 -2.30 10.69
N GLU A 314 -24.69 -1.87 11.80
CA GLU A 314 -26.10 -1.47 11.88
C GLU A 314 -26.18 0.02 11.53
N TYR A 315 -26.29 0.36 10.25
CA TYR A 315 -26.57 1.73 9.80
C TYR A 315 -27.75 1.74 8.84
N SER A 316 -28.78 2.49 9.17
CA SER A 316 -30.09 2.48 8.49
C SER A 316 -30.33 3.67 7.54
N GLY A 317 -29.32 4.51 7.28
CA GLY A 317 -29.51 5.78 6.57
C GLY A 317 -29.05 5.83 5.11
N GLY A 318 -28.51 4.75 4.54
CA GLY A 318 -27.91 4.73 3.21
C GLY A 318 -28.71 3.97 2.15
N THR A 319 -28.62 4.40 0.88
CA THR A 319 -29.23 3.69 -0.27
C THR A 319 -28.44 2.46 -0.72
N SER A 320 -27.23 2.28 -0.20
CA SER A 320 -26.32 1.18 -0.52
C SER A 320 -26.07 0.33 0.71
N GLN A 321 -26.27 -0.98 0.56
CA GLN A 321 -26.09 -1.94 1.64
C GLN A 321 -24.64 -2.45 1.72
N LEU A 322 -23.94 -2.52 0.58
CA LEU A 322 -22.52 -2.84 0.50
C LEU A 322 -21.73 -1.59 0.08
N LYS A 323 -20.85 -1.10 0.95
CA LYS A 323 -19.91 -0.03 0.60
C LYS A 323 -18.51 -0.63 0.49
N VAL A 324 -17.99 -0.71 -0.72
CA VAL A 324 -16.65 -1.24 -1.03
C VAL A 324 -15.59 -0.19 -0.68
N GLY A 325 -14.66 -0.54 0.19
CA GLY A 325 -13.53 0.29 0.57
C GLY A 325 -12.32 0.07 -0.34
N THR A 326 -11.30 0.91 -0.18
CA THR A 326 -10.14 0.89 -1.08
C THR A 326 -9.37 -0.42 -1.04
N ASN A 327 -9.24 -1.13 0.10
CA ASN A 327 -8.55 -2.43 0.13
C ASN A 327 -9.18 -3.43 -0.86
N THR A 328 -10.51 -3.59 -0.80
CA THR A 328 -11.24 -4.51 -1.67
C THR A 328 -11.23 -4.01 -3.11
N ALA A 329 -11.33 -2.70 -3.32
CA ALA A 329 -11.24 -2.12 -4.65
C ALA A 329 -9.85 -2.37 -5.28
N SER A 330 -8.77 -2.22 -4.53
CA SER A 330 -7.40 -2.51 -4.98
C SER A 330 -7.22 -3.99 -5.28
N GLU A 331 -7.83 -4.88 -4.49
CA GLU A 331 -7.73 -6.33 -4.70
C GLU A 331 -8.47 -6.77 -5.97
N PHE A 332 -9.69 -6.27 -6.22
CA PHE A 332 -10.57 -6.86 -7.23
C PHE A 332 -11.00 -5.96 -8.38
N PHE A 333 -10.95 -4.63 -8.25
CA PHE A 333 -11.77 -3.77 -9.11
C PHE A 333 -10.99 -2.67 -9.83
N MET A 334 -11.53 -2.28 -10.99
CA MET A 334 -11.28 -1.01 -11.66
C MET A 334 -12.62 -0.29 -11.82
N ILE A 335 -12.72 0.98 -11.41
CA ILE A 335 -14.04 1.64 -11.28
C ILE A 335 -14.23 2.67 -12.38
N ASP A 336 -15.17 2.43 -13.30
CA ASP A 336 -15.62 3.42 -14.28
C ASP A 336 -16.55 4.44 -13.59
N THR A 337 -16.12 5.71 -13.57
CA THR A 337 -16.92 6.79 -13.00
C THR A 337 -18.14 7.17 -13.85
N ASN A 338 -18.15 6.82 -15.14
CA ASN A 338 -19.21 7.18 -16.08
C ASN A 338 -20.40 6.21 -16.03
N ALA A 339 -20.13 4.93 -15.78
CA ALA A 339 -21.13 3.87 -15.82
C ALA A 339 -21.74 3.53 -14.45
N GLU A 340 -22.92 2.92 -14.49
CA GLU A 340 -23.56 2.23 -13.37
C GLU A 340 -24.07 0.87 -13.85
N ASN A 341 -24.15 -0.11 -12.96
CA ASN A 341 -24.72 -1.43 -13.19
C ASN A 341 -24.05 -2.18 -14.35
N LEU A 342 -22.72 -2.05 -14.50
CA LEU A 342 -21.97 -2.75 -15.55
C LEU A 342 -22.07 -4.27 -15.39
N LEU A 343 -22.15 -4.76 -14.15
CA LEU A 343 -22.22 -6.19 -13.86
C LEU A 343 -23.50 -6.86 -14.40
N SER A 344 -24.55 -6.08 -14.69
CA SER A 344 -25.79 -6.61 -15.29
C SER A 344 -25.59 -7.14 -16.72
N GLN A 345 -24.50 -6.77 -17.37
CA GLN A 345 -24.13 -7.22 -18.72
C GLN A 345 -23.09 -8.36 -18.70
N GLY A 346 -22.73 -8.84 -17.50
CA GLY A 346 -21.59 -9.73 -17.27
C GLY A 346 -20.33 -8.96 -16.90
N SER A 347 -19.47 -9.55 -16.07
CA SER A 347 -18.20 -8.94 -15.70
C SER A 347 -17.17 -8.98 -16.83
N SER A 348 -16.35 -7.93 -16.92
CA SER A 348 -15.19 -7.86 -17.83
C SER A 348 -13.92 -7.54 -17.04
N SER A 349 -12.77 -7.99 -17.55
CA SER A 349 -11.46 -7.62 -17.01
C SER A 349 -11.04 -6.24 -17.48
N PHE A 350 -10.14 -5.62 -16.73
CA PHE A 350 -9.57 -4.33 -17.09
C PHE A 350 -8.69 -4.41 -18.35
N SER A 351 -7.97 -5.53 -18.56
CA SER A 351 -7.22 -5.78 -19.79
C SER A 351 -8.07 -5.57 -21.05
N ASN A 352 -9.31 -6.09 -21.08
CA ASN A 352 -10.21 -5.93 -22.22
C ASN A 352 -10.58 -4.46 -22.48
N VAL A 353 -10.63 -3.63 -21.44
CA VAL A 353 -10.91 -2.19 -21.59
C VAL A 353 -9.70 -1.46 -22.20
N VAL A 354 -8.49 -1.81 -21.77
CA VAL A 354 -7.25 -1.24 -22.32
C VAL A 354 -7.01 -1.69 -23.76
N GLU A 355 -7.38 -2.92 -24.12
CA GLU A 355 -7.31 -3.40 -25.51
C GLU A 355 -8.31 -2.68 -26.43
N ALA A 356 -9.47 -2.28 -25.90
CA ALA A 356 -10.52 -1.63 -26.67
C ALA A 356 -10.29 -0.11 -26.90
N GLY A 357 -9.41 0.54 -26.13
CA GLY A 357 -9.21 1.99 -26.23
C GLY A 357 -8.13 2.52 -25.29
N SER A 358 -8.06 3.84 -25.11
CA SER A 358 -7.07 4.48 -24.23
C SER A 358 -7.77 5.28 -23.14
N PRO A 359 -8.41 4.60 -22.16
CA PRO A 359 -9.17 5.27 -21.12
C PRO A 359 -8.28 6.18 -20.27
N MET A 360 -8.87 7.23 -19.70
CA MET A 360 -8.16 8.03 -18.69
C MET A 360 -8.17 7.28 -17.37
N ILE A 361 -7.02 6.75 -16.97
CA ILE A 361 -6.82 6.09 -15.68
C ILE A 361 -6.32 7.13 -14.68
N ILE A 362 -7.03 7.25 -13.56
CA ILE A 362 -6.68 8.14 -12.45
C ILE A 362 -6.66 7.36 -11.14
N SER A 363 -5.97 7.87 -10.14
CA SER A 363 -6.08 7.43 -8.75
C SER A 363 -7.09 8.27 -7.97
N PRO A 364 -7.44 7.88 -6.72
CA PRO A 364 -8.29 8.68 -5.84
C PRO A 364 -7.84 10.14 -5.66
N GLU A 365 -6.53 10.35 -5.60
CA GLU A 365 -5.85 11.63 -5.45
C GLU A 365 -4.84 11.79 -6.60
N GLU A 366 -4.67 13.02 -7.07
CA GLU A 366 -3.84 13.40 -8.20
C GLU A 366 -3.19 14.76 -7.98
N ASP A 367 -2.10 15.01 -8.71
CA ASP A 367 -1.57 16.35 -8.94
C ASP A 367 -1.75 16.68 -10.42
N ILE A 368 -2.27 17.86 -10.72
CA ILE A 368 -2.49 18.33 -12.09
C ILE A 368 -1.91 19.73 -12.28
N THR A 369 -1.78 20.16 -13.53
CA THR A 369 -1.55 21.57 -13.87
C THR A 369 -2.76 22.12 -14.62
N LEU A 370 -3.26 23.27 -14.18
CA LEU A 370 -4.35 24.00 -14.82
C LEU A 370 -3.90 25.43 -15.10
N ASP A 371 -3.79 25.80 -16.37
CA ASP A 371 -3.32 27.13 -16.81
C ASP A 371 -1.97 27.54 -16.17
N GLY A 372 -1.06 26.56 -15.99
CA GLY A 372 0.23 26.76 -15.33
C GLY A 372 0.22 26.67 -13.80
N PHE A 373 -0.95 26.59 -13.15
CA PHE A 373 -1.06 26.42 -11.70
C PHE A 373 -1.06 24.94 -11.31
N SER A 374 -0.20 24.56 -10.36
CA SER A 374 -0.20 23.20 -9.79
C SER A 374 -1.33 23.06 -8.77
N LEU A 375 -2.20 22.09 -8.95
CA LEU A 375 -3.36 21.86 -8.08
C LEU A 375 -3.45 20.41 -7.66
N LYS A 376 -3.85 20.20 -6.39
CA LYS A 376 -4.37 18.90 -5.97
C LYS A 376 -5.67 18.62 -6.69
N ALA A 377 -5.84 17.39 -7.11
CA ALA A 377 -7.06 16.91 -7.74
C ALA A 377 -7.58 15.64 -7.07
N VAL A 378 -8.90 15.48 -7.03
CA VAL A 378 -9.55 14.30 -6.46
C VAL A 378 -10.55 13.69 -7.41
N ALA A 379 -10.58 12.36 -7.49
CA ALA A 379 -11.58 11.63 -8.26
C ALA A 379 -12.98 11.76 -7.62
N SER A 380 -14.02 11.81 -8.45
CA SER A 380 -15.40 11.88 -7.96
C SER A 380 -16.37 11.01 -8.76
N PHE A 381 -17.20 10.26 -8.04
CA PHE A 381 -18.31 9.49 -8.61
C PHE A 381 -19.58 10.32 -8.81
N THR A 382 -19.71 11.48 -8.17
CA THR A 382 -20.95 12.27 -8.17
C THR A 382 -20.87 13.48 -9.09
N VAL A 383 -19.67 14.03 -9.29
CA VAL A 383 -19.45 15.24 -10.09
C VAL A 383 -19.41 14.89 -11.57
N ASN A 384 -20.35 15.45 -12.34
CA ASN A 384 -20.43 15.22 -13.78
C ASN A 384 -19.42 16.09 -14.56
N THR A 385 -19.61 17.41 -14.51
CA THR A 385 -18.66 18.38 -15.10
C THR A 385 -17.50 18.58 -14.13
N PRO A 386 -16.24 18.52 -14.58
CA PRO A 386 -15.08 18.80 -13.74
C PRO A 386 -15.23 20.13 -13.01
N LEU A 387 -14.72 20.22 -11.80
CA LEU A 387 -15.01 21.33 -10.89
C LEU A 387 -13.73 21.85 -10.25
N LEU A 388 -13.45 23.14 -10.42
CA LEU A 388 -12.45 23.85 -9.64
C LEU A 388 -13.13 24.47 -8.43
N ARG A 389 -12.63 24.16 -7.23
CA ARG A 389 -13.04 24.82 -6.00
C ARG A 389 -12.04 25.90 -5.62
N VAL A 390 -12.54 27.10 -5.36
CA VAL A 390 -11.75 28.28 -5.00
C VAL A 390 -12.34 28.95 -3.76
N ASP A 391 -11.55 29.78 -3.09
CA ASP A 391 -12.01 30.51 -1.89
C ASP A 391 -13.20 31.42 -2.19
N SER A 392 -13.14 32.13 -3.31
CA SER A 392 -14.22 32.96 -3.82
C SER A 392 -14.04 33.22 -5.31
N PHE A 393 -15.13 33.63 -5.97
CA PHE A 393 -15.09 34.13 -7.34
C PHE A 393 -16.12 35.24 -7.55
N GLU A 394 -15.88 36.11 -8.51
CA GLU A 394 -16.79 37.17 -8.92
C GLU A 394 -17.09 37.08 -10.41
N ILE A 395 -18.35 37.29 -10.80
CA ILE A 395 -18.73 37.41 -12.22
C ILE A 395 -18.70 38.89 -12.59
N VAL A 396 -17.89 39.23 -13.58
CA VAL A 396 -17.72 40.59 -14.11
C VAL A 396 -18.18 40.68 -15.55
N GLY A 397 -18.47 41.89 -16.03
CA GLY A 397 -19.01 42.11 -17.38
C GLY A 397 -20.52 41.87 -17.48
N LYS A 398 -21.05 41.92 -18.71
CA LYS A 398 -22.49 41.72 -19.01
C LYS A 398 -22.69 41.01 -20.34
N GLY A 399 -23.74 40.21 -20.45
CA GLY A 399 -24.12 39.57 -21.71
C GLY A 399 -23.08 38.57 -22.20
N LYS A 400 -22.56 38.79 -23.42
CA LYS A 400 -21.58 37.88 -24.06
C LYS A 400 -20.14 38.09 -23.57
N ASP A 401 -19.86 39.21 -22.90
CA ASP A 401 -18.54 39.56 -22.39
C ASP A 401 -18.39 39.20 -20.90
N GLU A 402 -19.33 38.42 -20.34
CA GLU A 402 -19.24 37.95 -18.96
C GLU A 402 -17.99 37.08 -18.76
N SER A 403 -17.25 37.40 -17.71
CA SER A 403 -16.08 36.65 -17.26
C SER A 403 -16.22 36.35 -15.77
N VAL A 404 -15.48 35.34 -15.31
CA VAL A 404 -15.34 35.03 -13.89
C VAL A 404 -13.90 35.31 -13.47
N GLU A 405 -13.75 35.95 -12.32
CA GLU A 405 -12.48 36.28 -11.70
C GLU A 405 -12.35 35.52 -10.38
N PHE A 406 -11.20 34.89 -10.16
CA PHE A 406 -10.89 34.12 -8.94
C PHE A 406 -9.38 34.15 -8.70
N TYR A 407 -8.92 33.60 -7.58
CA TYR A 407 -7.50 33.55 -7.23
C TYR A 407 -7.00 32.12 -7.13
N LEU A 408 -5.80 31.87 -7.64
CA LEU A 408 -5.04 30.64 -7.48
C LEU A 408 -3.65 30.96 -6.97
N THR A 409 -3.09 30.05 -6.18
CA THR A 409 -1.73 30.18 -5.66
C THR A 409 -0.73 29.67 -6.69
N ASP A 410 0.26 30.48 -7.05
CA ASP A 410 1.36 30.07 -7.93
C ASP A 410 2.43 29.24 -7.21
N ALA A 411 3.48 28.85 -7.95
CA ALA A 411 4.59 28.06 -7.42
C ALA A 411 5.41 28.77 -6.33
N ASN A 412 5.32 30.10 -6.21
CA ASN A 412 5.99 30.88 -5.17
C ASN A 412 5.12 31.05 -3.91
N GLY A 413 3.89 30.54 -3.93
CA GLY A 413 2.94 30.72 -2.84
C GLY A 413 2.15 32.03 -2.92
N GLU A 414 2.24 32.78 -4.03
CA GLU A 414 1.56 34.06 -4.20
C GLU A 414 0.18 33.86 -4.83
N GLN A 415 -0.81 34.63 -4.37
CA GLN A 415 -2.16 34.61 -4.94
C GLN A 415 -2.19 35.40 -6.24
N GLN A 416 -2.48 34.72 -7.35
CA GLN A 416 -2.61 35.31 -8.67
C GLN A 416 -4.07 35.37 -9.08
N LYS A 417 -4.50 36.53 -9.58
CA LYS A 417 -5.84 36.71 -10.13
C LYS A 417 -5.93 36.02 -11.49
N VAL A 418 -6.95 35.18 -11.65
CA VAL A 418 -7.27 34.48 -12.89
C VAL A 418 -8.62 34.98 -13.39
N THR A 419 -8.65 35.48 -14.63
CA THR A 419 -9.88 35.92 -15.30
C THR A 419 -10.16 35.02 -16.50
N LYS A 420 -11.37 34.45 -16.55
CA LYS A 420 -11.78 33.53 -17.63
C LYS A 420 -13.14 33.89 -18.19
N PRO A 421 -13.34 33.90 -19.53
CA PRO A 421 -14.65 34.14 -20.13
C PRO A 421 -15.62 33.00 -19.78
N ILE A 422 -16.87 33.35 -19.44
CA ILE A 422 -17.90 32.37 -19.11
C ILE A 422 -18.47 31.78 -20.40
N ILE A 423 -18.35 30.47 -20.55
CA ILE A 423 -18.90 29.72 -21.69
C ILE A 423 -20.40 29.47 -21.48
N LYS A 424 -20.77 29.06 -20.26
CA LYS A 424 -22.15 28.81 -19.84
C LYS A 424 -22.26 28.84 -18.32
N LYS A 425 -23.49 28.90 -17.80
CA LYS A 425 -23.78 28.80 -16.36
C LYS A 425 -24.53 27.51 -16.08
N LEU A 426 -24.10 26.76 -15.07
CA LEU A 426 -24.76 25.53 -14.61
C LEU A 426 -25.53 25.81 -13.33
N LYS A 427 -26.79 25.41 -13.27
CA LYS A 427 -27.59 25.45 -12.04
C LYS A 427 -27.46 24.12 -11.31
N VAL A 428 -27.00 24.14 -10.05
CA VAL A 428 -26.82 22.95 -9.21
C VAL A 428 -27.47 23.23 -7.86
N GLY A 429 -28.66 22.67 -7.64
CA GLY A 429 -29.50 23.12 -6.53
C GLY A 429 -29.88 24.59 -6.72
N ASP A 430 -29.61 25.40 -5.70
CA ASP A 430 -29.84 26.86 -5.73
C ASP A 430 -28.63 27.65 -6.26
N ASP A 431 -27.47 27.00 -6.37
CA ASP A 431 -26.23 27.64 -6.80
C ASP A 431 -26.11 27.72 -8.33
N THR A 432 -25.50 28.80 -8.80
CA THR A 432 -25.15 28.99 -10.21
C THR A 432 -23.63 29.00 -10.36
N ARG A 433 -23.12 28.02 -11.09
CA ARG A 433 -21.68 27.82 -11.31
C ARG A 433 -21.28 28.26 -12.72
N PRO A 434 -20.36 29.21 -12.89
CA PRO A 434 -19.83 29.55 -14.20
C PRO A 434 -18.97 28.39 -14.71
N VAL A 435 -19.11 28.05 -15.99
CA VAL A 435 -18.26 27.10 -16.70
C VAL A 435 -17.33 27.88 -17.60
N VAL A 436 -16.05 27.58 -17.47
CA VAL A 436 -14.96 28.19 -18.23
C VAL A 436 -14.13 27.11 -18.89
N SER A 437 -13.14 27.53 -19.68
CA SER A 437 -12.14 26.64 -20.25
C SER A 437 -10.73 27.02 -19.82
N GLY A 438 -9.90 26.02 -19.61
CA GLY A 438 -8.49 26.19 -19.30
C GLY A 438 -7.64 25.09 -19.91
N GLU A 439 -6.33 25.33 -19.90
CA GLU A 439 -5.33 24.38 -20.31
C GLU A 439 -5.07 23.40 -19.17
N PHE A 440 -5.55 22.16 -19.33
CA PHE A 440 -5.32 21.07 -18.40
C PHE A 440 -4.14 20.23 -18.88
N SER A 441 -3.14 20.05 -18.03
CA SER A 441 -2.00 19.18 -18.28
C SER A 441 -1.94 18.06 -17.24
N ALA A 442 -1.81 16.84 -17.75
CA ALA A 442 -1.64 15.61 -16.96
C ALA A 442 -0.90 14.57 -17.81
N SER A 443 -0.05 13.75 -17.19
CA SER A 443 0.73 12.70 -17.86
C SER A 443 1.52 13.22 -19.07
N GLY A 444 2.06 14.45 -18.98
CA GLY A 444 2.78 15.11 -20.07
C GLY A 444 1.91 15.52 -21.27
N LYS A 445 0.58 15.34 -21.20
CA LYS A 445 -0.38 15.71 -22.25
C LYS A 445 -1.13 16.97 -21.85
N VAL A 446 -1.07 17.96 -22.72
CA VAL A 446 -1.80 19.23 -22.59
C VAL A 446 -3.08 19.16 -23.42
N ARG A 447 -4.21 19.55 -22.83
CA ARG A 447 -5.49 19.65 -23.54
C ARG A 447 -6.36 20.77 -22.98
N THR A 448 -7.23 21.29 -23.82
CA THR A 448 -8.29 22.20 -23.38
C THR A 448 -9.38 21.42 -22.64
N GLN A 449 -9.76 21.88 -21.45
CA GLN A 449 -10.80 21.27 -20.63
C GLN A 449 -11.83 22.33 -20.19
N GLU A 450 -13.12 22.02 -20.35
CA GLU A 450 -14.19 22.79 -19.70
C GLU A 450 -14.35 22.33 -18.25
N PHE A 451 -14.46 23.28 -17.32
CA PHE A 451 -14.72 23.02 -15.91
C PHE A 451 -15.60 24.11 -15.31
N ALA A 452 -16.39 23.73 -14.30
CA ALA A 452 -17.19 24.65 -13.51
C ALA A 452 -16.36 25.20 -12.34
N ILE A 453 -16.71 26.39 -11.85
CA ILE A 453 -16.14 26.97 -10.63
C ILE A 453 -17.18 26.94 -9.51
N ASP A 454 -16.74 26.58 -8.31
CA ASP A 454 -17.53 26.51 -7.09
C ASP A 454 -16.70 27.01 -5.91
N VAL A 455 -17.36 27.35 -4.81
CA VAL A 455 -16.69 27.86 -3.61
C VAL A 455 -16.29 26.71 -2.68
N LEU A 456 -15.16 26.86 -1.99
CA LEU A 456 -14.72 25.95 -0.95
C LEU A 456 -15.76 25.85 0.18
N ASN A 457 -15.94 24.64 0.71
CA ASN A 457 -16.71 24.46 1.95
C ASN A 457 -15.93 25.03 3.15
N SER A 458 -16.62 25.31 4.26
CA SER A 458 -16.02 25.89 5.49
C SER A 458 -14.89 25.07 6.13
N ASN A 459 -14.73 23.80 5.75
CA ASN A 459 -13.68 22.90 6.21
C ASN A 459 -12.55 22.70 5.19
N GLU A 460 -12.67 23.27 4.00
CA GLU A 460 -11.66 23.25 2.94
C GLU A 460 -10.81 24.52 3.04
N LYS A 461 -9.51 24.43 2.74
CA LYS A 461 -8.54 25.52 3.01
C LYS A 461 -7.81 26.04 1.79
N GLU A 462 -7.69 25.20 0.77
CA GLU A 462 -6.89 25.45 -0.42
C GLU A 462 -7.73 25.10 -1.64
N ALA A 463 -7.50 25.83 -2.73
CA ALA A 463 -8.15 25.54 -4.01
C ALA A 463 -7.74 24.14 -4.49
N TYR A 464 -8.70 23.40 -5.05
CA TYR A 464 -8.46 22.06 -5.57
C TYR A 464 -9.42 21.72 -6.69
N PHE A 465 -9.04 20.73 -7.49
CA PHE A 465 -9.80 20.29 -8.66
C PHE A 465 -10.51 18.97 -8.39
N ILE A 466 -11.71 18.81 -8.97
CA ILE A 466 -12.45 17.56 -8.93
C ILE A 466 -12.51 16.99 -10.34
N LEU A 467 -11.91 15.81 -10.49
CA LEU A 467 -11.92 15.03 -11.72
C LEU A 467 -13.30 14.39 -11.85
N GLY A 468 -14.18 15.10 -12.56
CA GLY A 468 -15.54 14.65 -12.86
C GLY A 468 -15.60 13.70 -14.07
N LYS A 469 -16.76 13.10 -14.25
CA LYS A 469 -17.08 12.15 -15.33
C LYS A 469 -16.71 12.64 -16.73
N LYS A 470 -16.94 13.93 -17.01
CA LYS A 470 -16.66 14.55 -18.32
C LYS A 470 -15.19 14.96 -18.52
N MET A 471 -14.26 14.51 -17.67
CA MET A 471 -12.82 14.68 -17.93
C MET A 471 -12.40 13.93 -19.19
N ALA A 472 -12.98 12.78 -19.52
CA ALA A 472 -12.62 12.03 -20.73
C ALA A 472 -13.86 11.43 -21.38
N LYS A 473 -13.95 11.57 -22.72
CA LYS A 473 -15.08 11.07 -23.50
C LYS A 473 -15.17 9.55 -23.47
N GLU A 474 -14.02 8.88 -23.48
CA GLU A 474 -13.91 7.41 -23.52
C GLU A 474 -14.06 6.75 -22.14
N GLY A 475 -14.20 7.52 -21.05
CA GLY A 475 -14.24 6.96 -19.71
C GLY A 475 -13.16 7.54 -18.80
N VAL A 476 -13.50 7.64 -17.51
CA VAL A 476 -12.54 7.95 -16.45
C VAL A 476 -12.60 6.78 -15.47
N TYR A 477 -11.47 6.07 -15.34
CA TYR A 477 -11.36 4.86 -14.55
C TYR A 477 -10.50 5.13 -13.32
N VAL A 478 -11.02 4.79 -12.14
CA VAL A 478 -10.32 4.99 -10.87
C VAL A 478 -9.59 3.71 -10.48
N ASN A 479 -8.27 3.78 -10.49
CA ASN A 479 -7.38 2.75 -9.97
C ASN A 479 -7.03 3.04 -8.51
N THR A 480 -7.57 2.26 -7.58
CA THR A 480 -7.32 2.43 -6.14
C THR A 480 -6.05 1.75 -5.65
N ARG A 481 -5.28 1.10 -6.53
CA ARG A 481 -4.02 0.42 -6.20
C ARG A 481 -2.88 1.40 -5.93
N SER A 482 -2.95 2.61 -6.50
CA SER A 482 -1.90 3.62 -6.41
C SER A 482 -2.46 5.02 -6.17
N ASP A 483 -1.57 6.00 -6.09
CA ASP A 483 -1.86 7.43 -5.97
C ASP A 483 -1.00 8.26 -6.95
N TYR A 484 -1.49 9.44 -7.33
CA TYR A 484 -0.83 10.39 -8.23
C TYR A 484 -0.44 9.83 -9.62
N LEU A 485 -1.29 8.99 -10.23
CA LEU A 485 -1.03 8.35 -11.54
C LEU A 485 -0.92 9.33 -12.72
N LEU A 486 -1.51 10.52 -12.62
CA LEU A 486 -1.39 11.56 -13.65
C LEU A 486 -0.03 12.26 -13.63
N LYS A 487 0.76 12.08 -12.57
CA LYS A 487 2.15 12.53 -12.51
C LYS A 487 3.06 11.32 -12.59
N ALA A 488 3.19 10.79 -13.80
CA ALA A 488 4.00 9.62 -14.08
C ALA A 488 5.49 9.89 -13.77
N GLU A 489 6.08 9.09 -12.89
CA GLU A 489 7.51 9.08 -12.60
C GLU A 489 8.14 7.82 -13.22
N PRO A 490 9.35 7.88 -13.80
CA PRO A 490 10.04 6.69 -14.30
C PRO A 490 10.28 5.67 -13.18
N LEU A 491 10.17 4.37 -13.50
CA LEU A 491 10.58 3.33 -12.57
C LEU A 491 12.10 3.17 -12.58
N PHE A 492 12.71 3.07 -11.40
CA PHE A 492 14.13 2.82 -11.23
C PHE A 492 14.37 1.82 -10.10
N LYS A 493 15.35 0.95 -10.30
CA LYS A 493 15.72 -0.09 -9.34
C LYS A 493 16.63 0.45 -8.25
N VAL A 494 16.41 0.01 -7.02
CA VAL A 494 17.21 0.36 -5.84
C VAL A 494 17.45 -0.86 -4.96
N GLY A 495 18.53 -0.86 -4.21
CA GLY A 495 18.80 -1.83 -3.16
C GLY A 495 17.96 -1.60 -1.90
N HIS A 496 17.99 -2.54 -0.97
CA HIS A 496 17.29 -2.40 0.30
C HIS A 496 18.00 -1.45 1.27
N ILE A 497 19.31 -1.23 1.08
CA ILE A 497 20.07 -0.11 1.62
C ILE A 497 20.57 0.76 0.49
N GLU A 498 20.40 2.07 0.62
CA GLU A 498 20.93 3.06 -0.34
C GLU A 498 21.49 4.27 0.37
N VAL A 499 22.34 5.02 -0.34
CA VAL A 499 22.81 6.33 0.11
C VAL A 499 21.72 7.38 -0.17
N VAL A 500 21.39 8.17 0.85
CA VAL A 500 20.46 9.30 0.71
C VAL A 500 21.14 10.60 1.09
N GLU A 501 20.70 11.69 0.49
CA GLU A 501 21.06 13.04 0.91
C GLU A 501 19.86 13.71 1.60
N VAL A 502 20.09 14.21 2.81
CA VAL A 502 19.10 14.94 3.60
C VAL A 502 19.72 16.20 4.17
N ASN A 503 19.27 17.35 3.66
CA ASN A 503 19.72 18.66 4.13
C ASN A 503 21.26 18.84 4.10
N GLY A 504 21.90 18.34 3.03
CA GLY A 504 23.35 18.39 2.82
C GLY A 504 24.17 17.32 3.57
N MET A 505 23.53 16.45 4.35
CA MET A 505 24.18 15.26 4.91
C MET A 505 23.92 14.06 4.01
N THR A 506 24.93 13.21 3.83
CA THR A 506 24.84 12.00 3.02
C THR A 506 25.13 10.78 3.89
N PHE A 507 24.19 9.84 3.94
CA PHE A 507 24.33 8.64 4.79
C PHE A 507 23.47 7.47 4.28
N PRO A 508 23.79 6.22 4.66
CA PRO A 508 22.97 5.06 4.33
C PRO A 508 21.59 5.08 5.01
N ALA A 509 20.54 4.81 4.24
CA ALA A 509 19.18 4.62 4.71
C ALA A 509 18.65 3.25 4.29
N LYS A 510 17.76 2.69 5.13
CA LYS A 510 17.06 1.45 4.82
C LYS A 510 15.77 1.74 4.07
N LEU A 511 15.56 1.09 2.93
CA LEU A 511 14.34 1.19 2.14
C LEU A 511 13.37 0.08 2.58
N ASP A 512 12.28 0.48 3.22
CA ASP A 512 11.33 -0.41 3.90
C ASP A 512 9.94 -0.26 3.26
N THR A 513 9.60 -1.19 2.38
CA THR A 513 8.29 -1.21 1.71
C THR A 513 7.14 -1.50 2.69
N GLY A 514 7.42 -2.05 3.88
CA GLY A 514 6.44 -2.28 4.93
C GLY A 514 6.00 -1.00 5.63
N ALA A 515 6.81 0.07 5.62
CA ALA A 515 6.55 1.33 6.31
C ALA A 515 5.67 2.30 5.49
N ASP A 516 4.62 2.86 6.11
CA ASP A 516 3.78 3.90 5.46
C ASP A 516 4.50 5.24 5.35
N VAL A 517 5.21 5.62 6.42
CA VAL A 517 5.87 6.91 6.59
C VAL A 517 7.33 6.67 6.93
N SER A 518 8.22 7.43 6.29
CA SER A 518 9.65 7.45 6.55
C SER A 518 9.96 7.83 8.02
N SER A 519 11.10 7.39 8.54
CA SER A 519 11.51 7.71 9.92
C SER A 519 12.99 8.02 10.00
N MET A 520 13.39 8.89 10.91
CA MET A 520 14.79 9.21 11.14
C MET A 520 15.15 9.23 12.63
N ASN A 521 16.43 9.01 12.92
CA ASN A 521 16.96 9.10 14.26
C ASN A 521 16.83 10.54 14.75
N ALA A 522 16.24 10.70 15.92
CA ALA A 522 16.08 11.98 16.56
C ALA A 522 16.23 11.80 18.08
N VAL A 523 17.21 12.50 18.65
CA VAL A 523 17.42 12.63 20.10
C VAL A 523 17.17 14.07 20.53
N ASN A 524 17.10 14.31 21.84
CA ASN A 524 16.85 15.65 22.41
C ASN A 524 15.57 16.32 21.86
N ILE A 525 14.54 15.54 21.57
CA ILE A 525 13.29 16.03 20.98
C ILE A 525 12.58 16.97 21.98
N LYS A 526 12.45 18.24 21.63
CA LYS A 526 11.77 19.28 22.41
C LYS A 526 10.68 19.93 21.56
N ARG A 527 9.43 19.79 21.99
CA ARG A 527 8.28 20.45 21.34
C ARG A 527 8.03 21.81 22.00
N PHE A 528 7.69 22.81 21.20
CA PHE A 528 7.34 24.15 21.67
C PHE A 528 6.34 24.80 20.70
N LYS A 529 5.84 25.99 21.04
CA LYS A 529 5.03 26.81 20.13
C LYS A 529 5.79 28.05 19.72
N LYS A 530 5.73 28.41 18.44
CA LYS A 530 6.25 29.68 17.91
C LYS A 530 5.15 30.30 17.05
N ASP A 531 4.75 31.53 17.36
CA ASP A 531 3.70 32.26 16.63
C ASP A 531 2.40 31.47 16.45
N GLY A 532 2.03 30.67 17.48
CA GLY A 532 0.84 29.81 17.47
C GLY A 532 1.00 28.46 16.77
N GLN A 533 2.09 28.24 16.02
CA GLN A 533 2.41 26.99 15.32
C GLN A 533 3.15 25.99 16.24
N ASP A 534 2.80 24.71 16.16
CA ASP A 534 3.52 23.64 16.85
C ASP A 534 4.88 23.40 16.17
N MET A 535 5.95 23.48 16.94
CA MET A 535 7.34 23.33 16.50
C MET A 535 8.05 22.22 17.27
N VAL A 536 9.12 21.70 16.68
CA VAL A 536 10.01 20.73 17.34
C VAL A 536 11.48 21.06 17.04
N THR A 537 12.30 21.03 18.08
CA THR A 537 13.76 20.97 17.98
C THR A 537 14.24 19.56 18.27
N PHE A 538 15.17 19.02 17.49
CA PHE A 538 15.76 17.71 17.70
C PHE A 538 17.17 17.65 17.14
N THR A 539 17.98 16.72 17.66
CA THR A 539 19.30 16.43 17.13
C THR A 539 19.26 15.13 16.35
N TYR A 540 19.58 15.19 15.06
CA TYR A 540 19.94 14.01 14.28
C TYR A 540 21.36 13.58 14.63
N GLN A 541 21.60 12.27 14.70
CA GLN A 541 22.94 11.71 14.78
C GLN A 541 22.96 10.31 14.15
N ASN A 542 24.10 9.90 13.58
CA ASN A 542 24.29 8.55 13.06
C ASN A 542 25.59 7.90 13.59
N ASN A 543 25.87 6.67 13.15
CA ASN A 543 27.08 5.92 13.52
C ASN A 543 28.35 6.39 12.78
N GLN A 544 28.22 7.19 11.72
CA GLN A 544 29.32 7.79 10.96
C GLN A 544 29.85 9.07 11.62
N GLY A 545 29.17 9.56 12.66
CA GLY A 545 29.56 10.75 13.41
C GLY A 545 28.83 12.01 12.97
N ASP A 546 27.99 11.94 11.94
CA ASP A 546 27.16 13.06 11.52
C ASP A 546 26.24 13.47 12.66
N LYS A 547 26.13 14.78 12.86
CA LYS A 547 25.31 15.36 13.90
C LYS A 547 24.81 16.73 13.47
N GLN A 548 23.50 16.91 13.50
CA GLN A 548 22.88 18.18 13.12
C GLN A 548 21.65 18.45 13.97
N GLU A 549 21.50 19.69 14.44
CA GLU A 549 20.29 20.15 15.10
C GLU A 549 19.31 20.71 14.07
N PHE A 550 18.04 20.39 14.26
CA PHE A 550 16.94 20.83 13.41
C PHE A 550 15.88 21.51 14.25
N THR A 551 15.30 22.57 13.71
CA THR A 551 14.04 23.16 14.19
C THR A 551 13.03 23.17 13.05
N LYS A 552 11.93 22.44 13.19
CA LYS A 552 10.93 22.24 12.12
C LYS A 552 9.49 22.38 12.66
N PRO A 553 8.54 22.79 11.83
CA PRO A 553 7.12 22.68 12.14
C PRO A 553 6.69 21.22 12.33
N VAL A 554 5.82 20.98 13.30
CA VAL A 554 5.16 19.68 13.48
C VAL A 554 3.92 19.64 12.60
N ILE A 555 3.94 18.82 11.55
CA ILE A 555 2.84 18.71 10.61
C ILE A 555 1.85 17.60 10.98
N ASP A 556 2.28 16.62 11.79
CA ASP A 556 1.45 15.52 12.30
C ASP A 556 2.07 14.90 13.57
N VAL A 557 1.30 14.05 14.27
CA VAL A 557 1.75 13.28 15.43
C VAL A 557 1.31 11.83 15.36
N MET A 558 2.29 10.92 15.34
CA MET A 558 2.01 9.49 15.42
C MET A 558 1.84 9.05 16.88
N ARG A 559 0.67 8.51 17.21
CA ARG A 559 0.38 7.94 18.53
C ARG A 559 0.65 6.45 18.53
N ILE A 560 1.71 6.01 19.21
CA ILE A 560 1.98 4.59 19.41
C ILE A 560 1.10 4.09 20.55
N LYS A 561 0.28 3.06 20.28
CA LYS A 561 -0.57 2.43 21.28
C LYS A 561 0.30 1.95 22.45
N ALA A 562 0.06 2.51 23.63
CA ALA A 562 0.68 2.07 24.87
C ALA A 562 0.09 0.72 25.32
N LYS A 563 0.90 -0.10 26.00
CA LYS A 563 0.34 -1.23 26.76
C LYS A 563 -0.44 -0.70 27.97
N LYS A 564 -1.29 -1.54 28.58
CA LYS A 564 -2.07 -1.19 29.76
C LYS A 564 -1.12 -0.71 30.88
N GLY A 565 -1.21 0.57 31.26
CA GLY A 565 -0.37 1.19 32.29
C GLY A 565 0.84 2.00 31.79
N GLU A 566 1.14 2.00 30.48
CA GLU A 566 2.22 2.80 29.90
C GLU A 566 1.73 4.17 29.40
N LYS A 567 2.60 5.19 29.42
CA LYS A 567 2.32 6.48 28.78
C LYS A 567 2.29 6.31 27.26
N VAL A 568 1.33 6.96 26.60
CA VAL A 568 1.27 7.00 25.13
C VAL A 568 2.54 7.64 24.59
N ASN A 569 3.30 6.88 23.79
CA ASN A 569 4.47 7.40 23.10
C ASN A 569 3.99 8.16 21.86
N ILE A 570 4.13 9.50 21.90
CA ILE A 570 3.75 10.40 20.81
C ILE A 570 5.02 10.79 20.07
N ARG A 571 5.03 10.59 18.76
CA ARG A 571 6.17 10.92 17.92
C ARG A 571 5.79 12.05 16.96
N PRO A 572 6.53 13.18 16.97
CA PRO A 572 6.32 14.25 16.00
C PRO A 572 6.66 13.79 14.59
N VAL A 573 5.94 14.33 13.61
CA VAL A 573 6.22 14.18 12.18
C VAL A 573 6.55 15.56 11.61
N VAL A 574 7.63 15.63 10.86
CA VAL A 574 8.12 16.85 10.20
C VAL A 574 8.30 16.60 8.70
N GLU A 575 8.41 17.66 7.91
CA GLU A 575 8.78 17.56 6.49
C GLU A 575 10.29 17.70 6.31
N MET A 576 10.85 16.79 5.53
CA MET A 576 12.27 16.75 5.19
C MET A 576 12.41 16.56 3.68
N LYS A 577 13.32 17.34 3.09
CA LYS A 577 13.76 17.17 1.72
C LYS A 577 14.77 16.03 1.67
N VAL A 578 14.46 14.99 0.92
CA VAL A 578 15.24 13.76 0.81
C VAL A 578 15.56 13.53 -0.67
N LYS A 579 16.81 13.20 -0.96
CA LYS A 579 17.26 12.83 -2.30
C LYS A 579 17.83 11.40 -2.29
N LEU A 580 17.43 10.61 -3.29
CA LEU A 580 17.90 9.24 -3.55
C LEU A 580 18.21 9.14 -5.05
N GLY A 581 19.48 8.99 -5.40
CA GLY A 581 19.91 9.16 -6.80
C GLY A 581 19.49 10.54 -7.32
N ASP A 582 18.78 10.55 -8.46
CA ASP A 582 18.24 11.79 -9.05
C ASP A 582 16.85 12.17 -8.51
N LEU A 583 16.20 11.28 -7.77
CA LEU A 583 14.87 11.52 -7.21
C LEU A 583 14.97 12.36 -5.93
N GLU A 584 14.42 13.58 -5.97
CA GLU A 584 14.33 14.46 -4.82
C GLU A 584 12.87 14.75 -4.46
N LYS A 585 12.48 14.48 -3.21
CA LYS A 585 11.10 14.68 -2.72
C LYS A 585 11.10 15.24 -1.31
N GLU A 586 10.14 16.12 -1.04
CA GLU A 586 9.78 16.50 0.31
C GLU A 586 8.83 15.45 0.89
N VAL A 587 9.24 14.83 2.00
CA VAL A 587 8.49 13.72 2.60
C VAL A 587 8.31 13.90 4.09
N ARG A 588 7.19 13.36 4.57
CA ARG A 588 6.91 13.26 6.01
C ARG A 588 7.89 12.28 6.67
N VAL A 589 8.53 12.72 7.74
CA VAL A 589 9.49 11.91 8.51
C VAL A 589 9.09 11.89 9.98
N ASN A 590 8.88 10.67 10.48
CA ASN A 590 8.61 10.40 11.89
C ASN A 590 9.89 10.46 12.71
N LEU A 591 9.88 11.26 13.79
CA LEU A 591 11.03 11.43 14.67
C LEU A 591 11.02 10.38 15.79
N GLN A 592 12.03 9.51 15.82
CA GLN A 592 12.16 8.47 16.83
C GLN A 592 13.63 8.33 17.25
N ASP A 593 13.89 8.08 18.53
CA ASP A 593 15.19 7.57 18.94
C ASP A 593 15.40 6.18 18.33
N ARG A 594 16.41 6.12 17.46
CA ARG A 594 16.87 4.96 16.72
C ARG A 594 18.33 4.65 17.01
N SER A 595 18.91 5.19 18.09
CA SER A 595 20.35 5.07 18.41
C SER A 595 20.83 3.61 18.59
N ARG A 596 19.90 2.66 18.77
CA ARG A 596 20.19 1.21 18.86
C ARG A 596 20.13 0.46 17.53
N PHE A 597 19.76 1.12 16.44
CA PHE A 597 19.66 0.54 15.11
C PHE A 597 20.87 0.98 14.28
N GLU A 598 21.32 0.11 13.39
CA GLU A 598 22.43 0.38 12.47
C GLU A 598 22.13 1.56 11.54
N TYR A 599 20.95 1.55 10.90
CA TYR A 599 20.51 2.60 9.99
C TYR A 599 19.68 3.67 10.70
N SER A 600 20.20 4.91 10.66
CA SER A 600 19.63 6.09 11.28
C SER A 600 18.34 6.54 10.58
N MET A 601 18.10 6.14 9.34
CA MET A 601 16.89 6.49 8.57
C MET A 601 16.25 5.26 7.91
N ILE A 602 14.92 5.31 7.81
CA ILE A 602 14.11 4.43 6.99
C ILE A 602 13.33 5.27 5.99
N LEU A 603 13.39 4.91 4.71
CA LEU A 603 12.48 5.42 3.68
C LEU A 603 11.31 4.45 3.49
N GLY A 604 10.09 4.96 3.67
CA GLY A 604 8.84 4.19 3.52
C GLY A 604 8.08 4.52 2.23
N LYS A 605 6.85 3.99 2.09
CA LYS A 605 5.97 4.21 0.93
C LYS A 605 5.86 5.67 0.52
N ASN A 606 5.78 6.60 1.47
CA ASN A 606 5.64 8.03 1.15
C ASN A 606 6.80 8.64 0.36
N PHE A 607 7.96 7.97 0.31
CA PHE A 607 9.05 8.28 -0.63
C PHE A 607 9.10 7.26 -1.77
N LEU A 608 9.06 5.96 -1.44
CA LEU A 608 9.27 4.87 -2.40
C LEU A 608 8.23 4.81 -3.54
N LYS A 609 7.04 5.37 -3.33
CA LYS A 609 5.97 5.38 -4.33
C LYS A 609 6.33 6.12 -5.63
N TYR A 610 7.30 7.01 -5.60
CA TYR A 610 7.74 7.81 -6.75
C TYR A 610 8.73 7.03 -7.64
N GLY A 611 8.37 5.81 -8.04
CA GLY A 611 9.11 5.01 -9.01
C GLY A 611 10.20 4.07 -8.46
N ALA A 612 10.47 4.06 -7.15
CA ALA A 612 11.48 3.19 -6.58
C ALA A 612 11.00 1.72 -6.51
N VAL A 613 11.71 0.83 -7.22
CA VAL A 613 11.50 -0.62 -7.22
C VAL A 613 12.62 -1.29 -6.41
N VAL A 614 12.27 -1.80 -5.23
CA VAL A 614 13.25 -2.20 -4.20
C VAL A 614 13.62 -3.68 -4.35
N SER A 615 14.92 -3.95 -4.48
CA SER A 615 15.55 -5.27 -4.40
C SER A 615 15.90 -5.61 -2.95
N SER A 616 15.61 -6.83 -2.50
CA SER A 616 16.01 -7.30 -1.16
C SER A 616 17.41 -7.92 -1.10
N ASP A 617 18.03 -8.12 -2.27
CA ASP A 617 19.31 -8.84 -2.43
C ASP A 617 20.51 -7.93 -2.57
N GLU A 618 20.23 -6.70 -3.00
CA GLU A 618 21.25 -5.74 -3.39
C GLU A 618 21.23 -4.59 -2.39
N ASP A 619 22.41 -4.00 -2.24
CA ASP A 619 22.65 -2.76 -1.51
C ASP A 619 23.44 -1.83 -2.40
N TYR A 620 23.18 -0.53 -2.29
CA TYR A 620 23.94 0.51 -2.97
C TYR A 620 23.89 0.36 -4.50
N VAL A 621 22.73 0.03 -5.07
CA VAL A 621 22.52 -0.11 -6.51
C VAL A 621 22.77 1.21 -7.24
N LEU A 622 22.45 2.33 -6.58
CA LEU A 622 22.70 3.68 -7.11
C LEU A 622 24.14 4.18 -6.89
N GLY A 623 25.00 3.38 -6.26
CA GLY A 623 26.37 3.73 -5.91
C GLY A 623 26.61 3.82 -4.40
N LYS A 624 27.87 3.64 -4.01
CA LYS A 624 28.33 3.74 -2.62
C LYS A 624 28.82 5.15 -2.32
N MET A 625 28.84 5.53 -1.05
CA MET A 625 29.63 6.69 -0.63
C MET A 625 31.11 6.34 -0.81
N GLU A 626 31.88 7.26 -1.39
CA GLU A 626 33.35 7.17 -1.45
C GLU A 626 34.01 7.30 -0.08
#